data_AF-A0AAD9UIZ1-F1
#
_entry.id   AF-A0AAD9UIZ1-F1
#
_cell.length_a   1.000
_cell.length_b   1.000
_cell.length_c   1.000
_cell.angle_alpha   90.00
_cell.angle_beta   90.00
_cell.angle_gamma   90.00
#
_symmetry.space_group_name_H-M   'P 1'
#
loop_
_entity.id
_entity.type
_entity.pdbx_description
1 polymer ?
#
loop_
_entity_poly.entity_id
_entity_poly.type
_entity_poly.pdbx_seq_one_letter_code
_entity_poly.pdbx_strand_id
1 'polypeptide(L)'
;MGNKGVKQHKGAKAISSKFNEKEQKQITSIFDKLCGRRSSTHTAADNEEKEFDEEKLKTYASKYLTETLIEKLYLLMKHIPCPSKDKASSWCSEGLDIDVLFSTLSVLLKGSVEEKAHIICFMATSDNEETLVLKDLRMFTNELIVSYEKIMQRKKIWQSWCIKSCSESAIQRFSSLVLHDMANYDGKRRGESESMPFSVTQLEKWLQQSSLYQHLLDKVFYSCFPVSYREDDHLPVASLLPSCQDVDWNKTSTMLDLPAMVMLNHAVQAELRKEWRYLFSTRQHGESFSTLLKHVLNQGPTLLVVRDKEGHIFGGYSTISLSPRPQFVGSQHCFLFSLAPSMAVYHATGLNDNYVYLNTGQETLPNGLGMGGQLEYFGLWIDHEFGKGHSKGKPTCTTYGSPQLSGSEQFELDELEAWGIGPEPDEDGEYDEDLDREKITSILDKDMESKAMLELLDRGPVSEGLRESDNMADTPGVTALRE
;
A
#
# COMPACT_ATOMS: atom_id res chain seq x y z
N MET A 1 5.00 54.78 31.90
CA MET A 1 5.16 53.79 30.81
C MET A 1 6.14 52.73 31.28
N GLY A 2 5.65 51.61 31.78
CA GLY A 2 6.47 50.48 32.22
C GLY A 2 5.95 49.22 31.55
N ASN A 3 6.68 48.78 30.52
CA ASN A 3 6.34 47.66 29.65
C ASN A 3 6.40 46.35 30.46
N LYS A 4 5.24 45.79 30.83
CA LYS A 4 5.15 44.45 31.45
C LYS A 4 5.33 43.40 30.36
N GLY A 5 6.57 43.00 30.14
CA GLY A 5 6.90 41.83 29.32
C GLY A 5 6.29 40.57 29.93
N VAL A 6 5.40 39.93 29.18
CA VAL A 6 4.85 38.60 29.46
C VAL A 6 6.03 37.63 29.55
N LYS A 7 6.31 37.10 30.75
CA LYS A 7 7.28 36.01 30.95
C LYS A 7 6.70 34.73 30.32
N GLN A 8 7.01 34.47 29.06
CA GLN A 8 6.84 33.13 28.49
C GLN A 8 7.72 32.13 29.26
N HIS A 9 7.10 31.09 29.81
CA HIS A 9 7.75 30.04 30.59
C HIS A 9 8.81 29.28 29.76
N LYS A 10 10.00 29.05 30.34
CA LYS A 10 11.14 28.39 29.70
C LYS A 10 10.85 26.95 29.22
N GLY A 11 9.87 26.25 29.83
CA GLY A 11 9.46 24.90 29.44
C GLY A 11 8.61 24.86 28.15
N ALA A 12 7.62 25.75 28.02
CA ALA A 12 6.81 25.88 26.81
C ALA A 12 7.66 26.30 25.59
N LYS A 13 8.72 27.10 25.82
CA LYS A 13 9.72 27.47 24.80
C LYS A 13 10.58 26.30 24.29
N ALA A 14 10.77 25.26 25.10
CA ALA A 14 11.58 24.09 24.73
C ALA A 14 10.79 23.04 23.93
N ILE A 15 9.47 23.00 24.05
CA ILE A 15 8.59 22.07 23.32
C ILE A 15 8.13 22.68 21.99
N SER A 16 7.79 23.97 21.99
CA SER A 16 7.50 24.72 20.76
C SER A 16 8.69 24.81 19.81
N SER A 17 9.93 24.58 20.29
CA SER A 17 11.15 24.61 19.46
C SER A 17 11.25 23.45 18.46
N LYS A 18 10.55 22.32 18.66
CA LYS A 18 10.46 21.22 17.67
C LYS A 18 9.67 21.67 16.41
N PHE A 19 8.90 22.75 16.52
CA PHE A 19 8.11 23.30 15.43
C PHE A 19 8.64 24.67 15.00
N ASN A 20 8.77 24.89 13.69
CA ASN A 20 9.08 26.21 13.16
C ASN A 20 7.87 27.15 13.30
N GLU A 21 8.07 28.45 13.05
CA GLU A 21 7.00 29.46 13.23
C GLU A 21 5.74 29.17 12.38
N LYS A 22 5.90 28.59 11.19
CA LYS A 22 4.78 28.23 10.31
C LYS A 22 3.96 27.08 10.91
N GLU A 23 4.64 26.05 11.39
CA GLU A 23 4.03 24.91 12.07
C GLU A 23 3.32 25.32 13.36
N GLN A 24 3.93 26.21 14.15
CA GLN A 24 3.30 26.75 15.36
C GLN A 24 1.99 27.49 15.03
N LYS A 25 1.95 28.26 13.94
CA LYS A 25 0.70 28.91 13.47
C LYS A 25 -0.34 27.88 13.03
N GLN A 26 0.07 26.79 12.37
CA GLN A 26 -0.84 25.70 12.00
C GLN A 26 -1.42 24.99 13.22
N ILE A 27 -0.61 24.68 14.24
CA ILE A 27 -1.07 24.09 15.50
C ILE A 27 -2.03 25.02 16.22
N THR A 28 -1.74 26.32 16.25
CA THR A 28 -2.65 27.32 16.83
C THR A 28 -3.99 27.36 16.08
N SER A 29 -3.97 27.30 14.75
CA SER A 29 -5.20 27.23 13.95
C SER A 29 -6.00 25.94 14.18
N ILE A 30 -5.32 24.81 14.41
CA ILE A 30 -5.97 23.55 14.80
C ILE A 30 -6.62 23.70 16.18
N PHE A 31 -5.91 24.30 17.14
CA PHE A 31 -6.44 24.58 18.47
C PHE A 31 -7.69 25.47 18.43
N ASP A 32 -7.66 26.55 17.66
CA ASP A 32 -8.81 27.43 17.48
C ASP A 32 -10.02 26.68 16.91
N LYS A 33 -9.81 25.76 15.96
CA LYS A 33 -10.87 24.89 15.42
C LYS A 33 -11.42 23.92 16.46
N LEU A 34 -10.56 23.35 17.31
CA LEU A 34 -10.98 22.48 18.42
C LEU A 34 -11.86 23.23 19.42
N CYS A 35 -11.51 24.49 19.74
CA CYS A 35 -12.32 25.35 20.60
C CYS A 35 -13.54 25.99 19.89
N GLY A 36 -13.84 25.62 18.63
CA GLY A 36 -15.00 26.14 17.90
C GLY A 36 -14.90 27.62 17.47
N ARG A 37 -13.70 28.21 17.50
CA ARG A 37 -13.47 29.62 17.13
C ARG A 37 -13.49 29.76 15.60
N ARG A 38 -14.35 30.63 15.07
CA ARG A 38 -14.32 31.02 13.64
C ARG A 38 -13.34 32.17 13.45
N SER A 39 -12.61 32.14 12.33
CA SER A 39 -11.80 33.25 11.83
C SER A 39 -12.70 34.43 11.48
N SER A 40 -13.07 35.25 12.46
CA SER A 40 -13.72 36.55 12.22
C SER A 40 -12.92 37.64 12.91
N THR A 41 -12.51 38.59 12.09
CA THR A 41 -11.94 39.88 12.48
C THR A 41 -12.88 40.65 13.41
N HIS A 42 -12.29 41.17 14.48
CA HIS A 42 -12.75 42.28 15.32
C HIS A 42 -14.03 42.10 16.15
N THR A 43 -13.79 42.02 17.48
CA THR A 43 -14.44 42.73 18.60
C THR A 43 -14.95 41.83 19.73
N ALA A 44 -14.74 42.36 20.95
CA ALA A 44 -15.21 41.95 22.26
C ALA A 44 -14.48 40.75 22.92
N ALA A 45 -13.55 41.12 23.80
CA ALA A 45 -13.16 40.34 24.95
C ALA A 45 -14.41 39.97 25.76
N ASP A 46 -14.66 38.67 25.94
CA ASP A 46 -15.10 38.01 27.17
C ASP A 46 -15.52 36.57 26.80
N ASN A 47 -14.84 35.58 27.43
CA ASN A 47 -14.95 34.12 27.19
C ASN A 47 -14.34 33.56 25.89
N GLU A 48 -13.08 33.90 25.61
CA GLU A 48 -12.25 33.04 24.77
C GLU A 48 -12.04 31.69 25.48
N GLU A 49 -12.75 30.63 25.10
CA GLU A 49 -12.51 29.28 25.62
C GLU A 49 -11.05 28.90 25.38
N LYS A 50 -10.29 28.76 26.48
CA LYS A 50 -8.84 28.49 26.46
C LYS A 50 -8.51 27.00 26.48
N GLU A 51 -9.54 26.15 26.43
CA GLU A 51 -9.41 24.71 26.58
C GLU A 51 -10.44 23.98 25.71
N PHE A 52 -10.14 22.75 25.30
CA PHE A 52 -11.09 21.85 24.64
C PHE A 52 -11.27 20.55 25.44
N ASP A 53 -12.45 19.94 25.36
CA ASP A 53 -12.81 18.69 26.01
C ASP A 53 -12.85 17.52 25.00
N GLU A 54 -13.28 16.35 25.49
CA GLU A 54 -13.39 15.13 24.68
C GLU A 54 -14.40 15.26 23.54
N GLU A 55 -15.55 15.88 23.79
CA GLU A 55 -16.60 16.05 22.78
C GLU A 55 -16.15 16.95 21.64
N LYS A 56 -15.40 18.01 21.96
CA LYS A 56 -14.78 18.89 20.96
C LYS A 56 -13.72 18.16 20.13
N LEU A 57 -12.87 17.36 20.78
CA LEU A 57 -11.89 16.53 20.07
C LEU A 57 -12.60 15.52 19.16
N LYS A 58 -13.65 14.86 19.65
CA LYS A 58 -14.49 13.92 18.88
C LYS A 58 -15.13 14.60 17.69
N THR A 59 -15.70 15.79 17.87
CA THR A 59 -16.28 16.58 16.78
C THR A 59 -15.24 16.89 15.69
N TYR A 60 -14.03 17.28 16.08
CA TYR A 60 -12.94 17.57 15.13
C TYR A 60 -12.39 16.32 14.43
N ALA A 61 -12.09 15.27 15.20
CA ALA A 61 -11.32 14.11 14.78
C ALA A 61 -12.17 12.94 14.25
N SER A 62 -13.49 12.92 14.51
CA SER A 62 -14.44 11.90 14.02
C SER A 62 -14.43 11.73 12.51
N LYS A 63 -13.87 12.69 11.79
CA LYS A 63 -13.77 12.69 10.35
C LYS A 63 -12.51 11.95 9.84
N TYR A 64 -11.57 11.64 10.72
CA TYR A 64 -10.27 11.01 10.44
C TYR A 64 -10.06 9.72 11.22
N LEU A 65 -10.42 9.71 12.49
CA LEU A 65 -10.13 8.61 13.41
C LEU A 65 -11.41 7.84 13.77
N THR A 66 -11.25 6.62 14.25
CA THR A 66 -12.31 5.86 14.94
C THR A 66 -12.60 6.46 16.32
N GLU A 67 -13.76 6.16 16.87
CA GLU A 67 -14.17 6.66 18.19
C GLU A 67 -13.21 6.20 19.29
N THR A 68 -12.86 4.91 19.30
CA THR A 68 -11.88 4.33 20.22
C THR A 68 -10.52 5.01 20.13
N LEU A 69 -10.01 5.32 18.93
CA LEU A 69 -8.71 5.98 18.79
C LEU A 69 -8.74 7.44 19.27
N ILE A 70 -9.89 8.11 19.15
CA ILE A 70 -10.10 9.48 19.68
C ILE A 70 -10.07 9.47 21.20
N GLU A 71 -10.79 8.54 21.83
CA GLU A 71 -10.82 8.37 23.29
C GLU A 71 -9.41 8.13 23.83
N LYS A 72 -8.66 7.19 23.23
CA LYS A 72 -7.26 6.92 23.59
C LYS A 72 -6.35 8.14 23.41
N LEU A 73 -6.55 8.91 22.34
CA LEU A 73 -5.79 10.13 22.10
C LEU A 73 -6.10 11.21 23.15
N TYR A 74 -7.36 11.36 23.53
CA TYR A 74 -7.76 12.31 24.58
C TYR A 74 -7.17 11.93 25.95
N LEU A 75 -7.20 10.63 26.30
CA LEU A 75 -6.57 10.11 27.51
C LEU A 75 -5.05 10.35 27.51
N LEU A 76 -4.39 10.16 26.36
CA LEU A 76 -2.96 10.49 26.21
C LEU A 76 -2.70 11.97 26.49
N MET A 77 -3.51 12.87 25.91
CA MET A 77 -3.36 14.31 26.12
C MET A 77 -3.55 14.69 27.59
N LYS A 78 -4.45 14.04 28.33
CA LYS A 78 -4.60 14.23 29.79
C LYS A 78 -3.38 13.78 30.58
N HIS A 79 -2.64 12.78 30.11
CA HIS A 79 -1.48 12.21 30.80
C HIS A 79 -0.16 12.94 30.49
N ILE A 80 -0.05 13.60 29.33
CA ILE A 80 1.17 14.34 28.98
C ILE A 80 1.31 15.58 29.89
N PRO A 81 2.44 15.75 30.62
CA PRO A 81 2.60 16.86 31.55
C PRO A 81 2.53 18.22 30.85
N CYS A 82 1.66 19.11 31.35
CA CYS A 82 1.60 20.48 30.86
C CYS A 82 2.75 21.34 31.45
N PRO A 83 3.61 21.98 30.64
CA PRO A 83 4.72 22.81 31.13
C PRO A 83 4.29 24.06 31.92
N SER A 84 3.03 24.48 31.77
CA SER A 84 2.50 25.71 32.36
C SER A 84 1.88 25.53 33.74
N LYS A 85 1.60 24.29 34.17
CA LYS A 85 1.05 23.98 35.50
C LYS A 85 2.18 23.63 36.47
N ASP A 86 2.61 24.60 37.28
CA ASP A 86 3.44 24.32 38.46
C ASP A 86 2.77 23.25 39.32
N LYS A 87 3.54 22.30 39.84
CA LYS A 87 3.13 21.11 40.62
C LYS A 87 2.28 21.38 41.88
N ALA A 88 1.86 22.62 42.14
CA ALA A 88 1.21 23.06 43.36
C ALA A 88 -0.24 23.55 43.19
N SER A 89 -0.80 23.62 41.97
CA SER A 89 -2.21 24.02 41.79
C SER A 89 -3.07 22.93 41.15
N SER A 90 -3.80 22.25 42.02
CA SER A 90 -5.20 21.85 41.90
C SER A 90 -5.61 20.91 40.76
N TRP A 91 -6.24 19.82 41.18
CA TRP A 91 -7.16 19.00 40.40
C TRP A 91 -8.18 19.82 39.60
N CYS A 92 -8.57 19.24 38.45
CA CYS A 92 -9.65 19.61 37.54
C CYS A 92 -9.60 21.00 36.89
N SER A 93 -8.91 21.09 35.76
CA SER A 93 -9.56 21.66 34.57
C SER A 93 -10.04 20.47 33.74
N GLU A 94 -11.33 20.39 33.42
CA GLU A 94 -11.87 19.32 32.56
C GLU A 94 -11.34 19.42 31.12
N GLY A 95 -10.90 20.60 30.71
CA GLY A 95 -10.37 20.88 29.38
C GLY A 95 -8.83 20.84 29.28
N LEU A 96 -8.38 20.67 28.03
CA LEU A 96 -6.98 20.64 27.60
C LEU A 96 -6.59 21.97 26.96
N ASP A 97 -5.47 22.55 27.40
CA ASP A 97 -4.94 23.81 26.86
C ASP A 97 -4.08 23.60 25.59
N ILE A 98 -3.64 24.71 25.00
CA ILE A 98 -2.82 24.70 23.78
C ILE A 98 -1.42 24.11 24.01
N ASP A 99 -0.85 24.24 25.22
CA ASP A 99 0.48 23.73 25.55
C ASP A 99 0.49 22.20 25.58
N VAL A 100 -0.60 21.58 26.06
CA VAL A 100 -0.83 20.13 25.97
C VAL A 100 -0.93 19.68 24.51
N LEU A 101 -1.64 20.41 23.66
CA LEU A 101 -1.73 20.10 22.23
C LEU A 101 -0.35 20.16 21.56
N PHE A 102 0.42 21.22 21.82
CA PHE A 102 1.79 21.34 21.32
C PHE A 102 2.67 20.17 21.78
N SER A 103 2.62 19.85 23.06
CA SER A 103 3.42 18.77 23.65
C SER A 103 3.06 17.43 23.01
N THR A 104 1.77 17.12 22.91
CA THR A 104 1.28 15.88 22.30
C THR A 104 1.71 15.76 20.84
N LEU A 105 1.46 16.79 20.04
CA LEU A 105 1.82 16.77 18.61
C LEU A 105 3.34 16.72 18.39
N SER A 106 4.14 17.28 19.30
CA SER A 106 5.59 17.24 19.19
C SER A 106 6.16 15.82 19.27
N VAL A 107 5.51 14.95 20.05
CA VAL A 107 5.89 13.54 20.21
C VAL A 107 5.19 12.69 19.15
N LEU A 108 3.90 12.94 18.89
CA LEU A 108 3.10 12.17 17.94
C LEU A 108 3.57 12.33 16.49
N LEU A 109 3.87 13.56 16.06
CA LEU A 109 4.22 13.86 14.66
C LEU A 109 5.74 13.87 14.44
N LYS A 110 6.51 14.37 15.40
CA LYS A 110 7.96 14.58 15.28
C LYS A 110 8.79 13.85 16.33
N GLY A 111 8.18 12.90 17.06
CA GLY A 111 8.89 12.15 18.08
C GLY A 111 9.90 11.16 17.50
N SER A 112 10.92 10.84 18.28
CA SER A 112 11.80 9.69 18.03
C SER A 112 11.01 8.37 18.07
N VAL A 113 11.64 7.28 17.62
CA VAL A 113 11.00 5.96 17.69
C VAL A 113 10.74 5.53 19.14
N GLU A 114 11.63 5.88 20.07
CA GLU A 114 11.45 5.69 21.51
C GLU A 114 10.22 6.46 22.04
N GLU A 115 10.15 7.76 21.73
CA GLU A 115 9.03 8.64 22.07
C GLU A 115 7.69 8.08 21.53
N LYS A 116 7.68 7.60 20.28
CA LYS A 116 6.50 6.96 19.67
C LYS A 116 6.15 5.62 20.32
N ALA A 117 7.13 4.80 20.70
CA ALA A 117 6.89 3.54 21.39
C ALA A 117 6.20 3.76 22.74
N HIS A 118 6.59 4.80 23.50
CA HIS A 118 5.89 5.19 24.72
C HIS A 118 4.42 5.60 24.47
N ILE A 119 4.17 6.39 23.42
CA ILE A 119 2.80 6.77 23.03
C ILE A 119 1.98 5.53 22.65
N ILE A 120 2.51 4.66 21.79
CA ILE A 120 1.80 3.45 21.35
C ILE A 120 1.51 2.56 22.56
N CYS A 121 2.48 2.38 23.46
CA CYS A 121 2.27 1.62 24.69
C CYS A 121 1.11 2.20 25.49
N PHE A 122 1.06 3.52 25.68
CA PHE A 122 -0.04 4.16 26.40
C PHE A 122 -1.38 4.02 25.69
N MET A 123 -1.44 4.31 24.38
CA MET A 123 -2.69 4.32 23.63
C MET A 123 -3.25 2.93 23.35
N ALA A 124 -2.39 1.92 23.21
CA ALA A 124 -2.82 0.55 22.94
C ALA A 124 -3.24 -0.17 24.23
N THR A 125 -2.64 0.13 25.38
CA THR A 125 -2.98 -0.53 26.64
C THR A 125 -4.44 -0.28 27.02
N SER A 126 -5.14 -1.33 27.42
CA SER A 126 -6.51 -1.27 27.90
C SER A 126 -6.62 -0.43 29.19
N ASP A 127 -7.72 0.30 29.41
CA ASP A 127 -7.81 1.34 30.47
C ASP A 127 -7.66 0.81 31.92
N ASN A 128 -7.72 -0.51 32.09
CA ASN A 128 -7.62 -1.19 33.39
C ASN A 128 -6.30 -1.97 33.56
N GLU A 129 -5.40 -1.97 32.57
CA GLU A 129 -4.17 -2.76 32.60
C GLU A 129 -2.94 -1.87 32.66
N GLU A 130 -1.91 -2.34 33.38
CA GLU A 130 -0.62 -1.63 33.49
C GLU A 130 0.40 -2.10 32.44
N THR A 131 0.07 -3.15 31.68
CA THR A 131 1.02 -3.82 30.80
C THR A 131 0.42 -4.05 29.42
N LEU A 132 1.19 -3.70 28.39
CA LEU A 132 0.82 -3.92 27.00
C LEU A 132 1.00 -5.40 26.60
N VAL A 133 -0.05 -6.02 26.08
CA VAL A 133 0.00 -7.38 25.50
C VAL A 133 -0.26 -7.38 23.98
N LEU A 134 -0.09 -8.53 23.31
CA LEU A 134 -0.18 -8.60 21.83
C LEU A 134 -1.60 -8.33 21.34
N LYS A 135 -2.60 -8.77 22.11
CA LYS A 135 -4.00 -8.52 21.82
C LYS A 135 -4.31 -7.02 21.78
N ASP A 136 -3.83 -6.26 22.76
CA ASP A 136 -3.99 -4.80 22.83
C ASP A 136 -3.36 -4.10 21.62
N LEU A 137 -2.11 -4.46 21.29
CA LEU A 137 -1.42 -3.91 20.14
C LEU A 137 -2.12 -4.26 18.82
N ARG A 138 -2.69 -5.47 18.72
CA ARG A 138 -3.51 -5.90 17.57
C ARG A 138 -4.78 -5.06 17.44
N MET A 139 -5.51 -4.84 18.53
CA MET A 139 -6.69 -3.99 18.53
C MET A 139 -6.35 -2.56 18.12
N PHE A 140 -5.29 -1.98 18.68
CA PHE A 140 -4.80 -0.66 18.28
C PHE A 140 -4.41 -0.60 16.79
N THR A 141 -3.77 -1.64 16.27
CA THR A 141 -3.43 -1.75 14.84
C THR A 141 -4.68 -1.81 13.95
N ASN A 142 -5.72 -2.52 14.39
CA ASN A 142 -7.01 -2.54 13.70
C ASN A 142 -7.62 -1.13 13.62
N GLU A 143 -7.59 -0.37 14.73
CA GLU A 143 -8.09 1.01 14.76
C GLU A 143 -7.30 1.93 13.82
N LEU A 144 -5.99 1.73 13.68
CA LEU A 144 -5.16 2.50 12.74
C LEU A 144 -5.54 2.25 11.28
N ILE A 145 -5.69 0.99 10.85
CA ILE A 145 -6.04 0.69 9.46
C ILE A 145 -7.47 1.12 9.13
N VAL A 146 -8.42 1.00 10.06
CA VAL A 146 -9.80 1.49 9.90
C VAL A 146 -9.83 3.02 9.84
N SER A 147 -9.04 3.70 10.66
CA SER A 147 -8.88 5.17 10.59
C SER A 147 -8.26 5.58 9.25
N TYR A 148 -7.26 4.85 8.76
CA TYR A 148 -6.66 5.10 7.45
C TYR A 148 -7.66 4.93 6.31
N GLU A 149 -8.49 3.88 6.34
CA GLU A 149 -9.59 3.70 5.38
C GLU A 149 -10.53 4.91 5.37
N LYS A 150 -10.98 5.34 6.55
CA LYS A 150 -11.88 6.48 6.73
C LYS A 150 -11.30 7.80 6.20
N ILE A 151 -9.99 8.00 6.38
CA ILE A 151 -9.25 9.13 5.80
C ILE A 151 -9.26 9.02 4.27
N MET A 152 -8.98 7.83 3.73
CA MET A 152 -8.84 7.61 2.30
C MET A 152 -10.15 7.74 1.54
N GLN A 153 -11.28 7.28 2.08
CA GLN A 153 -12.62 7.38 1.46
C GLN A 153 -13.01 8.81 0.99
N ARG A 154 -12.33 9.83 1.51
CA ARG A 154 -12.56 11.25 1.21
C ARG A 154 -11.59 11.84 0.20
N LYS A 155 -10.57 11.08 -0.21
CA LYS A 155 -9.51 11.50 -1.13
C LYS A 155 -9.84 11.03 -2.54
N LYS A 156 -9.46 11.81 -3.55
CA LYS A 156 -9.61 11.45 -4.97
C LYS A 156 -8.93 10.12 -5.32
N ILE A 157 -7.78 9.83 -4.70
CA ILE A 157 -7.05 8.57 -4.90
C ILE A 157 -7.95 7.37 -4.57
N TRP A 158 -8.76 7.43 -3.51
CA TRP A 158 -9.68 6.33 -3.19
C TRP A 158 -10.74 6.15 -4.27
N GLN A 159 -11.26 7.25 -4.83
CA GLN A 159 -12.27 7.21 -5.90
C GLN A 159 -11.72 6.64 -7.21
N SER A 160 -10.40 6.65 -7.40
CA SER A 160 -9.78 5.97 -8.55
C SER A 160 -9.92 4.44 -8.47
N TRP A 161 -10.20 3.90 -7.29
CA TRP A 161 -10.42 2.47 -7.07
C TRP A 161 -11.88 2.15 -6.73
N CYS A 162 -12.39 0.99 -7.18
CA CYS A 162 -13.69 0.48 -6.76
C CYS A 162 -13.56 -0.54 -5.62
N ILE A 163 -13.15 -0.06 -4.43
CA ILE A 163 -12.87 -0.91 -3.26
C ILE A 163 -14.07 -0.90 -2.33
N LYS A 164 -14.42 -2.09 -1.81
CA LYS A 164 -15.39 -2.22 -0.70
C LYS A 164 -14.73 -1.85 0.63
N SER A 165 -15.54 -1.58 1.64
CA SER A 165 -14.99 -1.37 2.98
C SER A 165 -14.20 -2.58 3.48
N CYS A 166 -13.16 -2.37 4.29
CA CYS A 166 -12.37 -3.48 4.80
C CYS A 166 -13.25 -4.47 5.57
N SER A 167 -13.18 -5.76 5.20
CA SER A 167 -13.77 -6.81 6.02
C SER A 167 -12.95 -7.00 7.30
N GLU A 168 -13.59 -7.52 8.35
CA GLU A 168 -12.89 -7.88 9.59
C GLU A 168 -11.74 -8.86 9.31
N SER A 169 -11.95 -9.86 8.43
CA SER A 169 -10.90 -10.79 8.02
C SER A 169 -9.71 -10.06 7.38
N ALA A 170 -9.94 -9.06 6.53
CA ALA A 170 -8.85 -8.29 5.90
C ALA A 170 -8.02 -7.52 6.93
N ILE A 171 -8.69 -6.91 7.90
CA ILE A 171 -8.06 -6.20 9.01
C ILE A 171 -7.20 -7.17 9.84
N GLN A 172 -7.72 -8.35 10.16
CA GLN A 172 -6.98 -9.35 10.94
C GLN A 172 -5.76 -9.91 10.21
N ARG A 173 -5.85 -10.12 8.88
CA ARG A 173 -4.71 -10.55 8.06
C ARG A 173 -3.60 -9.50 8.06
N PHE A 174 -3.97 -8.23 7.90
CA PHE A 174 -3.02 -7.12 7.95
C PHE A 174 -2.36 -6.94 9.31
N SER A 175 -3.14 -6.97 10.39
CA SER A 175 -2.59 -6.87 11.74
C SER A 175 -1.65 -8.04 12.06
N SER A 176 -1.97 -9.25 11.58
CA SER A 176 -1.09 -10.41 11.73
C SER A 176 0.21 -10.28 10.95
N LEU A 177 0.17 -9.69 9.75
CA LEU A 177 1.36 -9.37 8.95
C LEU A 177 2.27 -8.38 9.68
N VAL A 178 1.75 -7.19 10.04
CA VAL A 178 2.59 -6.11 10.59
C VAL A 178 3.10 -6.42 12.00
N LEU A 179 2.40 -7.29 12.74
CA LEU A 179 2.79 -7.73 14.08
C LEU A 179 3.52 -9.09 14.09
N HIS A 180 3.80 -9.69 12.93
CA HIS A 180 4.41 -11.02 12.85
C HIS A 180 5.72 -11.11 13.64
N ASP A 181 6.62 -10.14 13.47
CA ASP A 181 7.93 -10.15 14.13
C ASP A 181 7.81 -9.85 15.63
N MET A 182 6.83 -9.03 16.03
CA MET A 182 6.52 -8.78 17.44
C MET A 182 5.96 -10.04 18.12
N ALA A 183 5.12 -10.80 17.43
CA ALA A 183 4.56 -12.05 17.94
C ALA A 183 5.63 -13.15 18.09
N ASN A 184 6.67 -13.13 17.26
CA ASN A 184 7.77 -14.09 17.26
C ASN A 184 9.05 -13.55 17.93
N TYR A 185 8.94 -12.49 18.73
CA TYR A 185 10.07 -11.87 19.43
C TYR A 185 10.86 -12.92 20.24
N ASP A 186 12.18 -12.96 20.05
CA ASP A 186 13.15 -13.92 20.60
C ASP A 186 13.10 -15.37 20.05
N GLY A 187 12.47 -15.62 18.89
CA GLY A 187 12.51 -16.92 18.21
C GLY A 187 11.75 -18.04 18.92
N LYS A 188 11.16 -17.75 20.08
CA LYS A 188 10.11 -18.57 20.68
C LYS A 188 8.84 -18.23 19.93
N ARG A 189 8.30 -19.18 19.15
CA ARG A 189 6.92 -19.07 18.67
C ARG A 189 6.05 -18.88 19.90
N ARG A 190 5.60 -17.66 20.19
CA ARG A 190 4.55 -17.40 21.18
C ARG A 190 3.25 -17.85 20.53
N GLY A 191 3.18 -19.14 20.20
CA GLY A 191 1.95 -19.81 19.87
C GLY A 191 1.05 -19.66 21.08
N GLU A 192 -0.08 -18.99 20.88
CA GLU A 192 -1.26 -19.01 21.75
C GLU A 192 -1.24 -18.12 23.02
N SER A 193 -0.10 -17.59 23.49
CA SER A 193 -0.11 -16.65 24.63
C SER A 193 -0.12 -15.19 24.17
N GLU A 194 -1.25 -14.73 23.63
CA GLU A 194 -1.51 -13.29 23.38
C GLU A 194 -1.44 -12.46 24.67
N SER A 195 -1.38 -13.11 25.84
CA SER A 195 -1.35 -12.52 27.19
C SER A 195 0.05 -12.20 27.71
N MET A 196 1.13 -12.54 27.00
CA MET A 196 2.48 -12.18 27.48
C MET A 196 2.73 -10.68 27.29
N PRO A 197 3.12 -9.96 28.36
CA PRO A 197 3.39 -8.53 28.27
C PRO A 197 4.68 -8.25 27.50
N PHE A 198 4.76 -7.04 26.94
CA PHE A 198 5.95 -6.48 26.32
C PHE A 198 6.50 -5.32 27.13
N SER A 199 7.82 -5.19 27.17
CA SER A 199 8.45 -3.95 27.64
C SER A 199 8.43 -2.88 26.54
N VAL A 200 8.46 -1.61 26.93
CA VAL A 200 8.56 -0.49 25.97
C VAL A 200 9.81 -0.63 25.10
N THR A 201 10.91 -1.14 25.64
CA THR A 201 12.15 -1.39 24.87
C THR A 201 11.96 -2.46 23.79
N GLN A 202 11.15 -3.49 24.04
CA GLN A 202 10.83 -4.49 23.00
C GLN A 202 9.98 -3.85 21.89
N LEU A 203 8.98 -3.05 22.28
CA LEU A 203 8.13 -2.32 21.34
C LEU A 203 8.94 -1.33 20.50
N GLU A 204 9.89 -0.60 21.09
CA GLU A 204 10.78 0.31 20.39
C GLU A 204 11.61 -0.42 19.33
N LYS A 205 12.26 -1.53 19.69
CA LYS A 205 13.07 -2.32 18.76
C LYS A 205 12.25 -2.85 17.59
N TRP A 206 11.05 -3.37 17.86
CA TRP A 206 10.15 -3.82 16.82
C TRP A 206 9.70 -2.65 15.94
N LEU A 207 9.37 -1.49 16.53
CA LEU A 207 8.92 -0.32 15.80
C LEU A 207 10.02 0.19 14.85
N GLN A 208 11.29 0.20 15.27
CA GLN A 208 12.44 0.55 14.43
C GLN A 208 12.54 -0.28 13.16
N GLN A 209 12.15 -1.56 13.21
CA GLN A 209 12.18 -2.49 12.07
C GLN A 209 10.88 -2.44 11.24
N SER A 210 9.79 -1.94 11.82
CA SER A 210 8.44 -1.97 11.23
C SER A 210 8.12 -0.70 10.45
N SER A 211 8.77 -0.52 9.30
CA SER A 211 8.61 0.67 8.45
C SER A 211 7.17 0.90 7.98
N LEU A 212 6.44 -0.16 7.60
CA LEU A 212 5.04 -0.08 7.19
C LEU A 212 4.15 0.43 8.34
N TYR A 213 4.38 -0.08 9.55
CA TYR A 213 3.63 0.33 10.73
C TYR A 213 3.87 1.80 11.08
N GLN A 214 5.15 2.23 11.10
CA GLN A 214 5.50 3.64 11.32
C GLN A 214 4.86 4.55 10.26
N HIS A 215 4.89 4.14 9.00
CA HIS A 215 4.29 4.89 7.90
C HIS A 215 2.76 5.00 8.07
N LEU A 216 2.07 3.90 8.41
CA LEU A 216 0.63 3.91 8.68
C LEU A 216 0.28 4.83 9.86
N LEU A 217 1.01 4.72 10.97
CA LEU A 217 0.84 5.54 12.17
C LEU A 217 0.96 7.04 11.83
N ASP A 218 2.04 7.40 11.14
CA ASP A 218 2.28 8.77 10.70
C ASP A 218 1.18 9.24 9.77
N LYS A 219 0.75 8.42 8.80
CA LYS A 219 -0.35 8.78 7.90
C LYS A 219 -1.64 9.10 8.61
N VAL A 220 -2.01 8.30 9.60
CA VAL A 220 -3.25 8.50 10.36
C VAL A 220 -3.18 9.83 11.12
N PHE A 221 -2.10 10.08 11.86
CA PHE A 221 -2.01 11.27 12.71
C PHE A 221 -1.68 12.56 11.96
N TYR A 222 -0.85 12.55 10.92
CA TYR A 222 -0.64 13.71 10.05
C TYR A 222 -1.91 14.08 9.26
N SER A 223 -2.77 13.10 8.95
CA SER A 223 -4.05 13.39 8.30
C SER A 223 -5.04 14.04 9.27
N CYS A 224 -5.04 13.64 10.55
CA CYS A 224 -5.86 14.24 11.59
C CYS A 224 -5.36 15.64 12.00
N PHE A 225 -4.03 15.81 12.07
CA PHE A 225 -3.35 17.04 12.47
C PHE A 225 -2.37 17.47 11.36
N PRO A 226 -2.82 18.22 10.34
CA PRO A 226 -2.04 18.54 9.15
C PRO A 226 -1.00 19.66 9.40
N VAL A 227 -0.09 19.43 10.35
CA VAL A 227 1.05 20.29 10.64
C VAL A 227 2.14 19.99 9.61
N SER A 228 2.70 21.03 9.01
CA SER A 228 3.64 20.94 7.89
C SER A 228 3.11 20.30 6.60
N TYR A 229 1.80 20.16 6.41
CA TYR A 229 1.24 19.68 5.14
C TYR A 229 1.28 20.81 4.07
N ARG A 230 1.87 20.55 2.89
CA ARG A 230 1.69 21.30 1.63
C ARG A 230 1.35 20.25 0.59
N GLU A 231 0.43 20.57 -0.28
CA GLU A 231 0.01 19.69 -1.38
C GLU A 231 1.07 19.62 -2.50
N ASP A 232 1.96 20.63 -2.61
CA ASP A 232 2.91 20.79 -3.72
C ASP A 232 4.40 20.59 -3.39
N ASP A 233 4.77 20.51 -2.11
CA ASP A 233 6.10 19.98 -1.73
C ASP A 233 5.94 18.47 -1.56
N HIS A 234 6.94 17.67 -1.95
CA HIS A 234 7.07 16.27 -1.56
C HIS A 234 7.12 16.11 -0.02
N LEU A 235 5.98 16.29 0.65
CA LEU A 235 5.84 16.43 2.09
C LEU A 235 5.39 15.13 2.75
N PRO A 236 5.82 14.93 4.00
CA PRO A 236 6.99 14.13 4.38
C PRO A 236 6.75 12.62 4.22
N VAL A 237 5.56 12.24 3.75
CA VAL A 237 5.04 10.88 3.80
C VAL A 237 4.17 10.71 2.54
N ALA A 238 4.58 9.90 1.56
CA ALA A 238 3.81 9.62 0.32
C ALA A 238 2.55 8.79 0.60
N SER A 239 1.47 8.88 -0.19
CA SER A 239 0.27 8.04 0.03
C SER A 239 0.65 6.55 0.11
N LEU A 240 0.07 5.79 1.06
CA LEU A 240 0.23 4.33 1.10
C LEU A 240 -0.59 3.66 -0.01
N LEU A 241 -1.65 4.31 -0.48
CA LEU A 241 -2.41 3.88 -1.65
C LEU A 241 -1.88 4.54 -2.94
N PRO A 242 -1.65 3.76 -3.99
CA PRO A 242 -1.41 4.28 -5.34
C PRO A 242 -2.71 4.82 -5.94
N SER A 243 -2.60 5.70 -6.93
CA SER A 243 -3.73 6.02 -7.82
C SER A 243 -3.91 4.93 -8.87
N CYS A 244 -5.14 4.67 -9.27
CA CYS A 244 -5.46 3.76 -10.36
C CYS A 244 -5.78 4.55 -11.63
N GLN A 245 -5.18 4.19 -12.76
CA GLN A 245 -5.40 4.87 -14.04
C GLN A 245 -6.33 4.07 -14.95
N ASP A 246 -7.25 4.78 -15.61
CA ASP A 246 -8.00 4.35 -16.79
C ASP A 246 -8.78 3.02 -16.66
N VAL A 247 -9.39 2.77 -15.50
CA VAL A 247 -10.22 1.58 -15.26
C VAL A 247 -11.71 1.90 -15.33
N ASP A 248 -12.43 1.17 -16.19
CA ASP A 248 -13.89 1.16 -16.22
C ASP A 248 -14.44 0.15 -15.19
N TRP A 249 -14.57 0.59 -13.95
CA TRP A 249 -15.10 -0.21 -12.83
C TRP A 249 -16.56 -0.68 -13.00
N ASN A 250 -17.28 -0.25 -14.03
CA ASN A 250 -18.59 -0.83 -14.34
C ASN A 250 -18.47 -2.20 -14.99
N LYS A 251 -17.31 -2.51 -15.59
CA LYS A 251 -17.04 -3.77 -16.28
C LYS A 251 -16.16 -4.72 -15.48
N THR A 252 -15.48 -4.21 -14.44
CA THR A 252 -14.49 -4.99 -13.71
C THR A 252 -14.54 -4.73 -12.20
N SER A 253 -13.94 -5.63 -11.45
CA SER A 253 -13.73 -5.54 -10.01
C SER A 253 -12.33 -6.03 -9.69
N THR A 254 -11.75 -5.57 -8.58
CA THR A 254 -10.48 -6.09 -8.11
C THR A 254 -10.62 -7.03 -6.91
N MET A 255 -9.75 -8.03 -6.83
CA MET A 255 -9.52 -8.89 -5.69
C MET A 255 -8.75 -8.20 -4.55
N LEU A 256 -8.17 -7.02 -4.81
CA LEU A 256 -7.36 -6.27 -3.86
C LEU A 256 -8.25 -5.46 -2.90
N ASP A 257 -8.13 -5.75 -1.61
CA ASP A 257 -8.65 -4.89 -0.54
C ASP A 257 -7.61 -3.85 -0.11
N LEU A 258 -8.05 -2.84 0.65
CA LEU A 258 -7.18 -1.74 1.12
C LEU A 258 -5.90 -2.27 1.80
N PRO A 259 -5.97 -3.21 2.76
CA PRO A 259 -4.75 -3.66 3.43
C PRO A 259 -3.78 -4.39 2.50
N ALA A 260 -4.28 -5.16 1.52
CA ALA A 260 -3.44 -5.76 0.48
C ALA A 260 -2.73 -4.68 -0.35
N MET A 261 -3.43 -3.65 -0.82
CA MET A 261 -2.80 -2.55 -1.57
C MET A 261 -1.76 -1.79 -0.74
N VAL A 262 -2.07 -1.50 0.53
CA VAL A 262 -1.13 -0.81 1.44
C VAL A 262 0.15 -1.64 1.63
N MET A 263 0.01 -2.96 1.83
CA MET A 263 1.16 -3.86 1.95
C MET A 263 1.97 -3.89 0.66
N LEU A 264 1.33 -4.17 -0.48
CA LEU A 264 2.00 -4.36 -1.76
C LEU A 264 2.65 -3.07 -2.26
N ASN A 265 1.97 -1.93 -2.14
CA ASN A 265 2.52 -0.64 -2.53
C ASN A 265 3.70 -0.23 -1.63
N HIS A 266 3.72 -0.64 -0.36
CA HIS A 266 4.88 -0.42 0.50
C HIS A 266 6.06 -1.37 0.19
N ALA A 267 5.78 -2.55 -0.39
CA ALA A 267 6.80 -3.53 -0.76
C ALA A 267 7.54 -3.18 -2.07
N VAL A 268 6.91 -2.45 -2.99
CA VAL A 268 7.57 -2.00 -4.23
C VAL A 268 8.49 -0.79 -3.99
N GLN A 269 9.37 -0.48 -4.95
CA GLN A 269 10.31 0.64 -4.88
C GLN A 269 9.58 1.99 -4.80
N ALA A 270 10.14 2.94 -4.05
CA ALA A 270 9.46 4.19 -3.66
C ALA A 270 9.02 5.04 -4.85
N GLU A 271 9.79 4.99 -5.94
CA GLU A 271 9.61 5.74 -7.18
C GLU A 271 8.35 5.28 -7.94
N LEU A 272 7.97 4.00 -7.78
CA LEU A 272 6.87 3.37 -8.50
C LEU A 272 5.53 3.40 -7.73
N ARG A 273 5.51 3.93 -6.50
CA ARG A 273 4.36 3.83 -5.57
C ARG A 273 3.17 4.76 -5.88
N LYS A 274 3.31 5.63 -6.89
CA LYS A 274 2.35 6.71 -7.15
C LYS A 274 1.13 6.24 -7.92
N GLU A 275 1.32 5.35 -8.88
CA GLU A 275 0.29 4.99 -9.85
C GLU A 275 0.41 3.54 -10.27
N TRP A 276 -0.75 2.90 -10.39
CA TRP A 276 -0.91 1.54 -10.86
C TRP A 276 -1.84 1.54 -12.07
N ARG A 277 -1.49 0.75 -13.08
CA ARG A 277 -2.21 0.61 -14.35
C ARG A 277 -2.84 -0.77 -14.41
N TYR A 278 -4.13 -0.82 -14.72
CA TYR A 278 -4.82 -2.09 -14.86
C TYR A 278 -4.51 -2.71 -16.23
N LEU A 279 -3.87 -3.88 -16.24
CA LEU A 279 -3.43 -4.50 -17.49
C LEU A 279 -4.39 -5.60 -17.93
N PHE A 280 -4.74 -6.49 -17.01
CA PHE A 280 -5.48 -7.70 -17.34
C PHE A 280 -6.35 -8.18 -16.18
N SER A 281 -7.47 -8.81 -16.53
CA SER A 281 -8.12 -9.79 -15.68
C SER A 281 -8.81 -10.86 -16.51
N THR A 282 -8.86 -12.07 -15.96
CA THR A 282 -9.67 -13.17 -16.49
C THR A 282 -11.16 -12.83 -16.64
N ARG A 283 -11.74 -12.07 -15.70
CA ARG A 283 -13.16 -11.65 -15.76
C ARG A 283 -13.47 -10.80 -16.99
N GLN A 284 -12.57 -9.90 -17.36
CA GLN A 284 -12.80 -8.96 -18.45
C GLN A 284 -12.25 -9.45 -19.79
N HIS A 285 -11.12 -10.14 -19.79
CA HIS A 285 -10.37 -10.49 -21.00
C HIS A 285 -10.42 -11.99 -21.33
N GLY A 286 -11.05 -12.80 -20.48
CA GLY A 286 -11.18 -14.24 -20.65
C GLY A 286 -9.96 -15.03 -20.17
N GLU A 287 -10.08 -16.35 -20.28
CA GLU A 287 -9.12 -17.32 -19.74
C GLU A 287 -8.19 -17.85 -20.84
N SER A 288 -7.26 -17.00 -21.29
CA SER A 288 -6.31 -17.35 -22.35
C SER A 288 -4.93 -16.81 -22.05
N PHE A 289 -3.91 -17.68 -22.07
CA PHE A 289 -2.53 -17.28 -21.84
C PHE A 289 -2.03 -16.30 -22.91
N SER A 290 -2.37 -16.54 -24.18
CA SER A 290 -2.05 -15.61 -25.26
C SER A 290 -2.70 -14.24 -25.06
N THR A 291 -3.89 -14.18 -24.47
CA THR A 291 -4.56 -12.90 -24.16
C THR A 291 -3.89 -12.23 -22.97
N LEU A 292 -3.54 -12.97 -21.90
CA LEU A 292 -2.74 -12.44 -20.80
C LEU A 292 -1.46 -11.78 -21.32
N LEU A 293 -0.68 -12.49 -22.16
CA LEU A 293 0.57 -11.97 -22.70
C LEU A 293 0.37 -10.68 -23.51
N LYS A 294 -0.64 -10.59 -24.37
CA LYS A 294 -0.94 -9.36 -25.11
C LYS A 294 -1.09 -8.13 -24.22
N HIS A 295 -1.55 -8.31 -22.98
CA HIS A 295 -1.80 -7.24 -22.03
C HIS A 295 -0.64 -6.95 -21.07
N VAL A 296 0.27 -7.90 -20.83
CA VAL A 296 1.34 -7.74 -19.80
C VAL A 296 2.74 -7.62 -20.39
N LEU A 297 2.93 -7.94 -21.68
CA LEU A 297 4.23 -7.83 -22.32
C LEU A 297 4.64 -6.37 -22.48
N ASN A 298 5.91 -6.08 -22.19
CA ASN A 298 6.51 -4.74 -22.33
C ASN A 298 5.82 -3.63 -21.51
N GLN A 299 5.11 -4.00 -20.43
CA GLN A 299 4.39 -3.06 -19.57
C GLN A 299 5.20 -2.55 -18.37
N GLY A 300 6.51 -2.80 -18.32
CA GLY A 300 7.35 -2.43 -17.18
C GLY A 300 7.15 -3.34 -15.97
N PRO A 301 7.50 -2.88 -14.76
CA PRO A 301 7.29 -3.65 -13.54
C PRO A 301 5.82 -4.08 -13.39
N THR A 302 5.60 -5.37 -13.16
CA THR A 302 4.28 -5.99 -13.25
C THR A 302 3.99 -6.80 -11.98
N LEU A 303 2.79 -6.62 -11.43
CA LEU A 303 2.26 -7.37 -10.31
C LEU A 303 1.16 -8.33 -10.80
N LEU A 304 1.31 -9.61 -10.52
CA LEU A 304 0.32 -10.64 -10.81
C LEU A 304 -0.39 -11.04 -9.53
N VAL A 305 -1.72 -11.06 -9.54
CA VAL A 305 -2.56 -11.49 -8.43
C VAL A 305 -3.42 -12.66 -8.89
N VAL A 306 -3.33 -13.76 -8.19
CA VAL A 306 -4.00 -15.03 -8.52
C VAL A 306 -4.90 -15.42 -7.36
N ARG A 307 -6.11 -15.87 -7.69
CA ARG A 307 -6.98 -16.61 -6.79
C ARG A 307 -7.13 -18.04 -7.31
N ASP A 308 -6.91 -19.01 -6.44
CA ASP A 308 -7.22 -20.41 -6.74
C ASP A 308 -8.68 -20.76 -6.38
N LYS A 309 -9.16 -21.90 -6.88
CA LYS A 309 -10.52 -22.39 -6.56
C LYS A 309 -10.73 -22.76 -5.09
N GLU A 310 -9.68 -22.83 -4.29
CA GLU A 310 -9.76 -23.00 -2.83
C GLU A 310 -9.87 -21.65 -2.09
N GLY A 311 -9.86 -20.53 -2.82
CA GLY A 311 -10.03 -19.18 -2.29
C GLY A 311 -8.74 -18.54 -1.75
N HIS A 312 -7.57 -19.16 -1.95
CA HIS A 312 -6.30 -18.54 -1.61
C HIS A 312 -6.01 -17.43 -2.62
N ILE A 313 -5.50 -16.30 -2.14
CA ILE A 313 -5.12 -15.18 -2.98
C ILE A 313 -3.64 -14.92 -2.76
N PHE A 314 -2.85 -14.97 -3.83
CA PHE A 314 -1.39 -14.88 -3.79
C PHE A 314 -0.86 -14.36 -5.13
N GLY A 315 0.44 -14.18 -5.26
CA GLY A 315 0.99 -13.68 -6.50
C GLY A 315 2.46 -13.36 -6.44
N GLY A 316 2.90 -12.59 -7.44
CA GLY A 316 4.29 -12.15 -7.54
C GLY A 316 4.44 -10.80 -8.23
N TYR A 317 5.50 -10.10 -7.86
CA TYR A 317 5.94 -8.84 -8.45
C TYR A 317 7.23 -9.04 -9.25
N SER A 318 7.22 -8.60 -10.50
CA SER A 318 8.38 -8.50 -11.39
C SER A 318 8.86 -7.06 -11.45
N THR A 319 10.16 -6.84 -11.28
CA THR A 319 10.78 -5.50 -11.41
C THR A 319 11.04 -5.10 -12.86
N ILE A 320 10.84 -6.01 -13.79
CA ILE A 320 11.09 -5.80 -15.22
C ILE A 320 9.83 -6.06 -16.03
N SER A 321 9.81 -5.52 -17.25
CA SER A 321 8.87 -5.90 -18.30
C SER A 321 8.90 -7.41 -18.53
N LEU A 322 7.72 -8.03 -18.54
CA LEU A 322 7.59 -9.41 -18.96
C LEU A 322 7.88 -9.50 -20.47
N SER A 323 8.76 -10.42 -20.86
CA SER A 323 9.08 -10.72 -22.25
C SER A 323 9.35 -12.23 -22.40
N PRO A 324 8.88 -12.91 -23.46
CA PRO A 324 9.10 -14.34 -23.63
C PRO A 324 10.57 -14.62 -23.92
N ARG A 325 11.27 -15.26 -22.97
CA ARG A 325 12.66 -15.70 -23.11
C ARG A 325 12.85 -17.00 -22.32
N PRO A 326 13.55 -18.00 -22.88
CA PRO A 326 13.78 -19.28 -22.22
C PRO A 326 14.85 -19.21 -21.09
N GLN A 327 14.90 -18.11 -20.34
CA GLN A 327 15.87 -17.86 -19.28
C GLN A 327 15.22 -17.08 -18.13
N PHE A 328 15.81 -17.19 -16.94
CA PHE A 328 15.39 -16.38 -15.81
C PHE A 328 15.90 -14.94 -15.96
N VAL A 329 15.04 -13.99 -15.61
CA VAL A 329 15.27 -12.54 -15.71
C VAL A 329 14.68 -11.84 -14.48
N GLY A 330 15.03 -10.57 -14.28
CA GLY A 330 14.56 -9.76 -13.16
C GLY A 330 15.68 -9.40 -12.19
N SER A 331 15.31 -8.97 -10.98
CA SER A 331 16.27 -8.58 -9.94
C SER A 331 15.87 -9.10 -8.56
N GLN A 332 16.79 -8.96 -7.59
CA GLN A 332 16.55 -9.27 -6.18
C GLN A 332 15.37 -8.50 -5.54
N HIS A 333 14.86 -7.44 -6.20
CA HIS A 333 13.70 -6.69 -5.75
C HIS A 333 12.37 -7.32 -6.18
N CYS A 334 12.38 -8.35 -7.03
CA CYS A 334 11.19 -9.19 -7.27
C CYS A 334 10.81 -9.91 -5.97
N PHE A 335 9.53 -10.22 -5.81
CA PHE A 335 9.04 -10.94 -4.63
C PHE A 335 7.78 -11.73 -4.93
N LEU A 336 7.52 -12.76 -4.12
CA LEU A 336 6.21 -13.41 -4.04
C LEU A 336 5.42 -12.87 -2.85
N PHE A 337 4.11 -13.02 -2.86
CA PHE A 337 3.27 -12.61 -1.75
C PHE A 337 2.04 -13.52 -1.59
N SER A 338 1.48 -13.54 -0.39
CA SER A 338 0.15 -14.07 -0.10
C SER A 338 -0.73 -12.96 0.46
N LEU A 339 -2.03 -13.00 0.15
CA LEU A 339 -3.05 -12.05 0.61
C LEU A 339 -4.16 -12.72 1.43
N ALA A 340 -4.50 -13.97 1.10
CA ALA A 340 -5.47 -14.78 1.83
C ALA A 340 -5.10 -16.27 1.75
N PRO A 341 -5.28 -17.05 2.84
CA PRO A 341 -5.90 -16.68 4.12
C PRO A 341 -4.98 -15.90 5.06
N SER A 342 -3.68 -15.78 4.75
CA SER A 342 -2.70 -14.99 5.50
C SER A 342 -1.94 -14.05 4.57
N MET A 343 -1.52 -12.90 5.11
CA MET A 343 -0.72 -11.90 4.38
C MET A 343 0.77 -12.07 4.65
N ALA A 344 1.58 -12.07 3.60
CA ALA A 344 3.04 -12.08 3.69
C ALA A 344 3.68 -11.58 2.39
N VAL A 345 4.90 -11.05 2.50
CA VAL A 345 5.77 -10.70 1.37
C VAL A 345 7.07 -11.48 1.50
N TYR A 346 7.49 -12.14 0.43
CA TYR A 346 8.62 -13.06 0.36
C TYR A 346 9.67 -12.52 -0.61
N HIS A 347 10.66 -11.81 -0.08
CA HIS A 347 11.76 -11.24 -0.85
C HIS A 347 12.81 -12.28 -1.24
N ALA A 348 13.64 -11.96 -2.23
CA ALA A 348 14.72 -12.83 -2.67
C ALA A 348 15.67 -13.20 -1.51
N THR A 349 16.05 -14.48 -1.45
CA THR A 349 16.96 -15.04 -0.44
C THR A 349 18.44 -14.74 -0.73
N GLY A 350 18.76 -14.35 -1.97
CA GLY A 350 20.12 -14.19 -2.46
C GLY A 350 20.84 -15.51 -2.79
N LEU A 351 20.15 -16.65 -2.78
CA LEU A 351 20.75 -17.95 -3.10
C LEU A 351 20.92 -18.21 -4.61
N ASN A 352 20.11 -17.56 -5.44
CA ASN A 352 20.15 -17.64 -6.90
C ASN A 352 19.41 -16.44 -7.53
N ASP A 353 19.53 -16.30 -8.84
CA ASP A 353 18.92 -15.22 -9.64
C ASP A 353 17.70 -15.69 -10.47
N ASN A 354 17.02 -16.76 -10.04
CA ASN A 354 15.90 -17.36 -10.76
C ASN A 354 14.58 -16.61 -10.49
N TYR A 355 14.54 -15.30 -10.73
CA TYR A 355 13.43 -14.46 -10.29
C TYR A 355 12.14 -14.68 -11.11
N VAL A 356 12.18 -14.41 -12.41
CA VAL A 356 11.02 -14.52 -13.31
C VAL A 356 11.39 -15.29 -14.56
N TYR A 357 10.53 -16.20 -14.99
CA TYR A 357 10.67 -17.00 -16.20
C TYR A 357 9.39 -16.88 -17.01
N LEU A 358 9.50 -16.57 -18.30
CA LEU A 358 8.35 -16.54 -19.19
C LEU A 358 8.76 -17.16 -20.53
N ASN A 359 8.10 -18.22 -20.94
CA ASN A 359 8.43 -18.90 -22.17
C ASN A 359 7.18 -19.40 -22.90
N THR A 360 7.26 -19.48 -24.24
CA THR A 360 6.15 -19.89 -25.10
C THR A 360 6.66 -20.60 -26.35
N GLY A 361 5.90 -21.59 -26.83
CA GLY A 361 6.13 -22.23 -28.13
C GLY A 361 7.41 -23.08 -28.22
N GLN A 362 8.00 -23.48 -27.09
CA GLN A 362 9.17 -24.35 -27.06
C GLN A 362 8.77 -25.81 -26.82
N GLU A 363 9.46 -26.76 -27.44
CA GLU A 363 9.18 -28.20 -27.27
C GLU A 363 9.89 -28.80 -26.04
N THR A 364 11.08 -28.30 -25.72
CA THR A 364 11.98 -28.90 -24.72
C THR A 364 11.96 -28.20 -23.37
N LEU A 365 11.38 -27.01 -23.31
CA LEU A 365 11.33 -26.17 -22.13
C LEU A 365 9.87 -25.85 -21.76
N PRO A 366 9.56 -25.69 -20.46
CA PRO A 366 8.21 -25.42 -20.03
C PRO A 366 7.68 -24.11 -20.64
N ASN A 367 6.43 -24.13 -21.08
CA ASN A 367 5.74 -22.97 -21.61
C ASN A 367 4.76 -22.45 -20.56
N GLY A 368 4.90 -21.19 -20.19
CA GLY A 368 4.14 -20.58 -19.12
C GLY A 368 4.93 -19.47 -18.44
N LEU A 369 4.40 -19.00 -17.32
CA LEU A 369 4.94 -17.91 -16.52
C LEU A 369 5.28 -18.42 -15.13
N GLY A 370 6.57 -18.44 -14.80
CA GLY A 370 7.12 -18.92 -13.54
C GLY A 370 7.81 -17.81 -12.76
N MET A 371 7.75 -17.89 -11.44
CA MET A 371 8.48 -16.99 -10.54
C MET A 371 9.12 -17.77 -9.40
N GLY A 372 10.44 -17.63 -9.26
CA GLY A 372 11.23 -18.23 -8.19
C GLY A 372 11.38 -19.75 -8.32
N GLY A 373 12.49 -20.30 -7.84
CA GLY A 373 12.74 -21.74 -7.82
C GLY A 373 13.64 -22.18 -8.98
N GLN A 374 13.23 -23.22 -9.69
CA GLN A 374 13.91 -23.75 -10.86
C GLN A 374 12.88 -24.28 -11.86
N LEU A 375 13.30 -24.62 -13.08
CA LEU A 375 12.42 -25.23 -14.07
C LEU A 375 11.70 -26.46 -13.47
N GLU A 376 10.41 -26.60 -13.78
CA GLU A 376 9.49 -27.60 -13.20
C GLU A 376 9.24 -27.49 -11.68
N TYR A 377 9.88 -26.55 -10.98
CA TYR A 377 9.73 -26.37 -9.54
C TYR A 377 9.71 -24.90 -9.14
N PHE A 378 8.65 -24.21 -9.58
CA PHE A 378 8.50 -22.78 -9.33
C PHE A 378 7.78 -22.49 -8.02
N GLY A 379 8.13 -21.37 -7.37
CA GLY A 379 7.38 -20.83 -6.23
C GLY A 379 5.96 -20.41 -6.63
N LEU A 380 5.82 -19.91 -7.86
CA LEU A 380 4.56 -19.66 -8.55
C LEU A 380 4.70 -20.01 -10.03
N TRP A 381 3.81 -20.83 -10.57
CA TRP A 381 3.73 -21.19 -11.98
C TRP A 381 2.31 -21.02 -12.51
N ILE A 382 2.17 -20.41 -13.67
CA ILE A 382 0.94 -20.35 -14.47
C ILE A 382 1.24 -21.02 -15.80
N ASP A 383 0.49 -22.09 -16.10
CA ASP A 383 0.69 -22.87 -17.31
C ASP A 383 0.22 -22.13 -18.57
N HIS A 384 0.88 -22.34 -19.70
CA HIS A 384 0.44 -21.79 -20.99
C HIS A 384 -0.92 -22.30 -21.47
N GLU A 385 -1.36 -23.50 -21.03
CA GLU A 385 -2.72 -24.00 -21.28
C GLU A 385 -3.77 -23.14 -20.58
N PHE A 386 -3.33 -22.27 -19.65
CA PHE A 386 -4.16 -21.45 -18.78
C PHE A 386 -5.04 -22.30 -17.84
N GLY A 387 -5.60 -21.67 -16.81
CA GLY A 387 -6.52 -22.35 -15.87
C GLY A 387 -5.86 -23.27 -14.82
N LYS A 388 -4.57 -23.60 -14.97
CA LYS A 388 -3.81 -24.43 -14.02
C LYS A 388 -2.47 -23.81 -13.69
N GLY A 389 -1.96 -24.13 -12.50
CA GLY A 389 -0.67 -23.69 -12.03
C GLY A 389 -0.16 -24.53 -10.87
N HIS A 390 1.05 -24.20 -10.41
CA HIS A 390 1.59 -24.80 -9.18
C HIS A 390 2.32 -23.79 -8.32
N SER A 391 2.40 -24.08 -7.02
CA SER A 391 3.22 -23.37 -6.05
C SER A 391 4.04 -24.37 -5.26
N LYS A 392 5.30 -24.57 -5.65
CA LYS A 392 6.18 -25.54 -5.02
C LYS A 392 7.10 -24.84 -4.01
N GLY A 393 6.77 -25.01 -2.74
CA GLY A 393 7.45 -24.39 -1.61
C GLY A 393 7.74 -25.35 -0.46
N LYS A 394 8.10 -26.61 -0.73
CA LYS A 394 8.47 -27.59 0.30
C LYS A 394 9.98 -27.88 0.26
N PRO A 395 10.77 -27.63 1.34
CA PRO A 395 10.37 -26.96 2.58
C PRO A 395 10.08 -25.45 2.42
N THR A 396 10.75 -24.79 1.47
CA THR A 396 10.49 -23.41 0.99
C THR A 396 11.02 -23.25 -0.43
N CYS A 397 10.52 -22.28 -1.19
CA CYS A 397 11.08 -21.88 -2.48
C CYS A 397 12.52 -21.37 -2.29
N THR A 398 13.47 -21.84 -3.10
CA THR A 398 14.89 -21.47 -2.94
C THR A 398 15.16 -19.99 -3.23
N THR A 399 14.46 -19.39 -4.20
CA THR A 399 14.67 -17.99 -4.61
C THR A 399 14.05 -17.00 -3.64
N TYR A 400 12.83 -17.26 -3.15
CA TYR A 400 12.07 -16.29 -2.34
C TYR A 400 11.87 -16.71 -0.88
N GLY A 401 12.25 -17.93 -0.50
CA GLY A 401 11.99 -18.45 0.84
C GLY A 401 10.50 -18.64 1.14
N SER A 402 9.63 -18.49 0.14
CA SER A 402 8.18 -18.60 0.31
C SER A 402 7.77 -20.04 0.60
N PRO A 403 6.72 -20.25 1.41
CA PRO A 403 6.04 -21.54 1.50
C PRO A 403 5.21 -21.78 0.22
N GLN A 404 4.45 -22.88 0.21
CA GLN A 404 3.34 -23.04 -0.73
C GLN A 404 2.34 -21.89 -0.54
N LEU A 405 2.00 -21.19 -1.63
CA LEU A 405 1.13 -20.01 -1.60
C LEU A 405 -0.35 -20.35 -1.84
N SER A 406 -0.59 -21.37 -2.66
CA SER A 406 -1.92 -21.90 -2.98
C SER A 406 -2.42 -22.90 -1.93
N GLY A 407 -3.71 -23.25 -1.97
CA GLY A 407 -4.29 -24.25 -1.07
C GLY A 407 -3.68 -25.64 -1.25
N SER A 408 -3.32 -25.98 -2.49
CA SER A 408 -2.64 -27.21 -2.88
C SER A 408 -1.41 -26.92 -3.75
N GLU A 409 -0.44 -27.84 -3.78
CA GLU A 409 0.80 -27.67 -4.56
C GLU A 409 0.50 -27.44 -6.05
N GLN A 410 -0.46 -28.18 -6.59
CA GLN A 410 -1.09 -27.93 -7.88
C GLN A 410 -2.42 -27.23 -7.62
N PHE A 411 -2.74 -26.21 -8.40
CA PHE A 411 -3.99 -25.46 -8.22
C PHE A 411 -4.70 -25.21 -9.55
N GLU A 412 -6.02 -25.09 -9.46
CA GLU A 412 -6.86 -24.57 -10.53
C GLU A 412 -7.09 -23.07 -10.30
N LEU A 413 -6.92 -22.29 -11.37
CA LEU A 413 -7.11 -20.85 -11.35
C LEU A 413 -8.61 -20.53 -11.34
N ASP A 414 -9.03 -19.71 -10.39
CA ASP A 414 -10.37 -19.11 -10.34
C ASP A 414 -10.35 -17.72 -10.99
N GLU A 415 -9.38 -16.89 -10.61
CA GLU A 415 -9.26 -15.54 -11.12
C GLU A 415 -7.79 -15.10 -11.16
N LEU A 416 -7.39 -14.38 -12.21
CA LEU A 416 -6.09 -13.73 -12.32
C LEU A 416 -6.26 -12.28 -12.74
N GLU A 417 -5.52 -11.40 -12.07
CA GLU A 417 -5.34 -9.98 -12.38
C GLU A 417 -3.86 -9.67 -12.62
N ALA A 418 -3.59 -8.72 -13.53
CA ALA A 418 -2.26 -8.16 -13.72
C ALA A 418 -2.31 -6.63 -13.67
N TRP A 419 -1.33 -6.05 -12.99
CA TRP A 419 -1.20 -4.62 -12.75
C TRP A 419 0.20 -4.14 -13.14
N GLY A 420 0.28 -3.08 -13.92
CA GLY A 420 1.52 -2.35 -14.19
C GLY A 420 1.80 -1.39 -13.04
N ILE A 421 3.04 -1.39 -12.54
CA ILE A 421 3.43 -0.64 -11.35
C ILE A 421 4.33 0.52 -11.76
N GLY A 422 3.85 1.75 -11.53
CA GLY A 422 4.48 2.98 -12.00
C GLY A 422 4.04 3.39 -13.41
N PRO A 423 4.70 4.42 -13.98
CA PRO A 423 4.37 4.95 -15.29
C PRO A 423 4.49 3.90 -16.38
N GLU A 424 3.80 4.14 -17.48
CA GLU A 424 4.00 3.36 -18.69
C GLU A 424 5.44 3.55 -19.19
N PRO A 425 6.14 2.48 -19.59
CA PRO A 425 7.46 2.61 -20.18
C PRO A 425 7.40 3.48 -21.45
N ASP A 426 8.38 4.37 -21.63
CA ASP A 426 8.50 5.17 -22.86
C ASP A 426 8.78 4.26 -24.06
N GLU A 427 8.17 4.57 -25.21
CA GLU A 427 8.32 3.82 -26.47
C GLU A 427 9.76 3.79 -27.05
N ASP A 428 10.69 4.53 -26.45
CA ASP A 428 12.08 4.70 -26.88
C ASP A 428 13.13 4.14 -25.89
N GLY A 429 12.71 3.58 -24.74
CA GLY A 429 13.61 3.11 -23.69
C GLY A 429 14.12 1.68 -23.92
N GLU A 430 15.40 1.52 -24.29
CA GLU A 430 16.13 0.23 -24.44
C GLU A 430 15.24 -0.96 -24.85
N TYR A 431 14.68 -0.85 -26.04
CA TYR A 431 14.13 -1.98 -26.76
C TYR A 431 15.27 -2.91 -27.10
N ASP A 432 15.19 -4.15 -26.63
CA ASP A 432 16.07 -5.20 -27.11
C ASP A 432 15.76 -5.40 -28.60
N GLU A 433 16.67 -4.94 -29.47
CA GLU A 433 16.52 -4.96 -30.95
C GLU A 433 16.23 -6.37 -31.50
N ASP A 434 16.41 -7.42 -30.69
CA ASP A 434 16.08 -8.81 -31.02
C ASP A 434 14.56 -9.13 -30.98
N LEU A 435 13.70 -8.22 -30.48
CA LEU A 435 12.26 -8.46 -30.28
C LEU A 435 11.41 -8.44 -31.56
N ASP A 436 11.95 -7.99 -32.70
CA ASP A 436 11.14 -7.72 -33.91
C ASP A 436 11.02 -8.88 -34.90
N ARG A 437 11.55 -10.08 -34.60
CA ARG A 437 11.44 -11.23 -35.52
C ARG A 437 10.22 -12.13 -35.30
N GLU A 438 9.51 -12.01 -34.19
CA GLU A 438 8.30 -12.79 -33.98
C GLU A 438 7.19 -11.91 -33.39
N LYS A 439 6.61 -11.05 -34.23
CA LYS A 439 5.18 -10.73 -34.08
C LYS A 439 4.48 -12.06 -33.80
N ILE A 440 3.76 -12.15 -32.68
CA ILE A 440 2.94 -13.30 -32.31
C ILE A 440 1.97 -13.54 -33.46
N THR A 441 2.39 -14.37 -34.40
CA THR A 441 1.59 -14.86 -35.51
C THR A 441 0.49 -15.69 -34.88
N SER A 442 -0.75 -15.47 -35.34
CA SER A 442 -1.91 -16.22 -34.84
C SER A 442 -1.59 -17.71 -34.91
N ILE A 443 -2.14 -18.53 -34.00
CA ILE A 443 -1.98 -19.99 -34.07
C ILE A 443 -2.44 -20.53 -35.45
N LEU A 444 -3.42 -19.85 -36.08
CA LEU A 444 -3.87 -20.10 -37.44
C LEU A 444 -2.87 -19.70 -38.55
N ASP A 445 -1.92 -18.82 -38.28
CA ASP A 445 -0.87 -18.43 -39.22
C ASP A 445 0.29 -19.45 -39.24
N LYS A 446 0.44 -20.27 -38.18
CA LYS A 446 1.48 -21.31 -38.07
C LYS A 446 1.03 -22.69 -38.57
N ASP A 447 -0.28 -22.93 -38.68
CA ASP A 447 -0.85 -24.21 -39.14
C ASP A 447 -1.50 -24.07 -40.54
N MET A 448 -0.71 -24.28 -41.60
CA MET A 448 -1.20 -24.24 -42.99
C MET A 448 -2.28 -25.29 -43.28
N GLU A 449 -2.32 -26.40 -42.54
CA GLU A 449 -3.27 -27.49 -42.79
C GLU A 449 -4.66 -27.12 -42.26
N SER A 450 -4.72 -26.51 -41.07
CA SER A 450 -5.96 -25.91 -40.53
C SER A 450 -6.49 -24.76 -41.39
N LYS A 451 -5.60 -23.93 -41.97
CA LYS A 451 -6.00 -22.85 -42.89
C LYS A 451 -6.61 -23.40 -44.19
N ALA A 452 -5.98 -24.43 -44.77
CA ALA A 452 -6.49 -25.09 -45.98
C ALA A 452 -7.84 -25.78 -45.76
N MET A 453 -8.07 -26.37 -44.58
CA MET A 453 -9.36 -26.97 -44.23
C MET A 453 -10.48 -25.94 -44.04
N LEU A 454 -10.19 -24.77 -43.47
CA LEU A 454 -11.17 -23.68 -43.30
C LEU A 454 -11.58 -23.07 -44.65
N GLU A 455 -10.65 -22.96 -45.59
CA GLU A 455 -10.92 -22.52 -46.98
C GLU A 455 -11.78 -23.55 -47.74
N LEU A 456 -11.53 -24.85 -47.55
CA LEU A 456 -12.33 -25.92 -48.17
C LEU A 456 -13.79 -25.99 -47.65
N LEU A 457 -14.04 -25.48 -46.45
CA LEU A 457 -15.36 -25.47 -45.81
C LEU A 457 -16.18 -24.19 -46.07
N ASP A 458 -15.70 -23.29 -46.94
CA ASP A 458 -16.29 -21.96 -47.22
C ASP A 458 -16.51 -21.11 -45.95
N ARG A 459 -15.65 -21.33 -44.94
CA ARG A 459 -15.61 -20.61 -43.66
C ARG A 459 -14.25 -19.94 -43.49
N GLY A 460 -13.93 -19.03 -44.41
CA GLY A 460 -12.69 -18.25 -44.38
C GLY A 460 -12.50 -17.45 -43.08
N PRO A 461 -11.26 -17.07 -42.74
CA PRO A 461 -10.95 -16.35 -41.51
C PRO A 461 -11.59 -14.94 -41.50
N VAL A 462 -12.50 -14.71 -40.57
CA VAL A 462 -13.29 -13.47 -40.41
C VAL A 462 -12.42 -12.23 -40.04
N SER A 463 -11.13 -12.41 -39.80
CA SER A 463 -10.23 -11.37 -39.25
C SER A 463 -9.34 -10.64 -40.27
N GLU A 464 -9.29 -11.03 -41.54
CA GLU A 464 -8.42 -10.35 -42.52
C GLU A 464 -8.93 -8.94 -42.90
N GLY A 465 -10.24 -8.71 -42.91
CA GLY A 465 -10.83 -7.40 -43.25
C GLY A 465 -10.62 -6.29 -42.22
N LEU A 466 -10.07 -6.59 -41.04
CA LEU A 466 -9.79 -5.61 -39.96
C LEU A 466 -8.30 -5.25 -39.85
N ARG A 467 -7.43 -5.80 -40.71
CA ARG A 467 -5.98 -5.54 -40.69
C ARG A 467 -5.54 -4.39 -41.61
N GLU A 468 -6.41 -3.88 -42.47
CA GLU A 468 -6.12 -2.71 -43.31
C GLU A 468 -6.80 -1.46 -42.73
N SER A 469 -6.06 -0.68 -41.95
CA SER A 469 -6.35 0.74 -41.73
C SER A 469 -5.06 1.56 -41.77
N ASP A 470 -4.93 2.32 -42.85
CA ASP A 470 -4.23 3.60 -43.04
C ASP A 470 -2.72 3.71 -42.78
N ASN A 471 -1.93 3.19 -43.73
CA ASN A 471 -0.60 3.71 -44.05
C ASN A 471 -0.67 4.61 -45.29
N MET A 472 -1.24 5.82 -45.19
CA MET A 472 -0.91 6.98 -46.06
C MET A 472 -1.60 8.25 -45.53
N ALA A 473 -0.95 8.95 -44.60
CA ALA A 473 -1.27 10.36 -44.33
C ALA A 473 -0.02 11.10 -43.84
N ASP A 474 0.97 11.26 -44.72
CA ASP A 474 1.98 12.30 -44.57
C ASP A 474 2.34 12.86 -45.95
N THR A 475 1.77 14.01 -46.28
CA THR A 475 2.27 14.87 -47.36
C THR A 475 2.53 16.25 -46.76
N PRO A 476 3.80 16.71 -46.65
CA PRO A 476 4.06 18.06 -46.23
C PRO A 476 3.81 19.02 -47.39
N GLY A 477 3.00 20.05 -47.14
CA GLY A 477 2.77 21.15 -48.07
C GLY A 477 4.04 21.94 -48.36
N VAL A 478 4.27 22.22 -49.65
CA VAL A 478 5.21 23.25 -50.10
C VAL A 478 4.40 24.35 -50.79
N THR A 479 4.22 25.47 -50.09
CA THR A 479 3.88 26.77 -50.68
C THR A 479 5.08 27.30 -51.48
N ALA A 480 4.88 27.68 -52.76
CA ALA A 480 5.33 28.95 -53.35
C ALA A 480 5.08 29.05 -54.87
N LEU A 481 4.30 30.08 -55.25
CA LEU A 481 4.54 31.05 -56.33
C LEU A 481 4.80 30.56 -57.78
N ARG A 482 3.87 30.85 -58.71
CA ARG A 482 3.96 31.98 -59.66
C ARG A 482 2.89 31.91 -60.76
N GLU A 483 2.36 33.10 -61.03
CA GLU A 483 1.61 33.62 -62.21
C GLU A 483 0.20 33.10 -62.50
#